data_AF-A0A291GC86-F1
#
_entry.id   AF-A0A291GC86-F1
#
_cell.length_a   1.000
_cell.length_b   1.000
_cell.length_c   1.000
_cell.angle_alpha   90.00
_cell.angle_beta   90.00
_cell.angle_gamma   90.00
#
_symmetry.space_group_name_H-M   'P 1'
#
loop_
_entity.id
_entity.type
_entity.pdbx_description
1 polymer ?
#
loop_
_entity_poly.entity_id
_entity_poly.type
_entity_poly.pdbx_seq_one_letter_code
_entity_poly.pdbx_strand_id
1 'polypeptide(L)'
;MSHLPRTLAPTALCLSLFASVFSGMSASAQGHGPTPKRGTDGLSPVAFKIANTGEIALSCSVKLAHWYSLELGQAAHGVSLSAMLWSNPETGEVFMLNPIGDQMPVERLWCGVSGRSWDTRFEMPLLRTAGRAEPDLRFDCAADPLGAVPEEASATLCTAR
;
A
#
# COMPACT_ATOMS: atom_id res chain seq x y z
N MET A 1 -2.83 62.11 -6.85
CA MET A 1 -2.57 62.26 -8.30
C MET A 1 -1.14 62.75 -8.44
N SER A 2 -0.42 62.31 -9.47
CA SER A 2 1.02 62.49 -9.73
C SER A 2 1.91 61.40 -9.14
N HIS A 3 2.40 60.49 -9.99
CA HIS A 3 3.68 60.67 -10.69
C HIS A 3 3.77 59.74 -11.92
N LEU A 4 4.13 60.35 -13.06
CA LEU A 4 4.47 59.75 -14.36
C LEU A 4 5.89 59.12 -14.33
N PRO A 5 6.31 58.41 -15.39
CA PRO A 5 7.16 57.22 -15.34
C PRO A 5 8.62 57.52 -15.68
N ARG A 6 9.47 56.51 -15.56
CA ARG A 6 10.79 56.49 -16.19
C ARG A 6 11.13 55.09 -16.68
N THR A 7 10.89 54.86 -17.97
CA THR A 7 11.63 53.91 -18.80
C THR A 7 13.00 54.52 -19.12
N LEU A 8 14.06 53.72 -18.97
CA LEU A 8 15.35 53.89 -19.64
C LEU A 8 16.07 52.53 -19.58
N ALA A 9 16.16 51.85 -20.73
CA ALA A 9 17.22 50.90 -21.03
C ALA A 9 18.55 51.68 -21.12
N PRO A 10 19.74 51.10 -20.85
CA PRO A 10 20.38 50.07 -21.70
C PRO A 10 21.12 49.02 -20.83
N THR A 11 21.73 47.94 -21.31
CA THR A 11 22.97 47.89 -22.08
C THR A 11 23.34 46.41 -22.17
N ALA A 12 23.68 45.92 -23.36
CA ALA A 12 24.24 44.60 -23.54
C ALA A 12 25.61 44.52 -22.83
N LEU A 13 25.78 43.52 -21.96
CA LEU A 13 27.11 43.01 -21.60
C LEU A 13 27.14 41.52 -21.91
N CYS A 14 27.85 41.19 -22.98
CA CYS A 14 28.17 39.84 -23.38
C CYS A 14 29.18 39.28 -22.35
N LEU A 15 28.71 38.47 -21.40
CA LEU A 15 29.60 37.68 -20.52
C LEU A 15 29.77 36.29 -21.12
N SER A 16 30.94 36.08 -21.69
CA SER A 16 31.47 34.78 -22.09
C SER A 16 32.14 34.07 -20.90
N LEU A 17 32.15 32.71 -20.98
CA LEU A 17 32.91 31.74 -20.16
C LEU A 17 32.33 31.48 -18.75
N PHE A 18 32.07 30.26 -18.28
CA PHE A 18 32.69 28.95 -18.48
C PHE A 18 31.60 27.86 -18.55
N ALA A 19 31.58 27.04 -19.61
CA ALA A 19 30.85 25.77 -19.60
C ALA A 19 31.70 24.74 -18.83
N SER A 20 31.53 24.68 -17.51
CA SER A 20 32.07 23.57 -16.71
C SER A 20 31.33 22.30 -17.11
N VAL A 21 31.96 21.47 -17.94
CA VAL A 21 31.50 20.11 -18.20
C VAL A 21 31.69 19.32 -16.92
N PHE A 22 30.71 19.36 -16.03
CA PHE A 22 30.62 18.40 -14.93
C PHE A 22 30.33 17.05 -15.56
N SER A 23 31.38 16.27 -15.81
CA SER A 23 31.25 14.83 -16.02
C SER A 23 30.69 14.23 -14.73
N GLY A 24 29.36 14.17 -14.62
CA GLY A 24 28.69 13.49 -13.54
C GLY A 24 29.07 12.01 -13.58
N MET A 25 29.85 11.57 -12.60
CA MET A 25 30.00 10.13 -12.35
C MET A 25 28.64 9.62 -11.91
N SER A 26 27.98 8.83 -12.75
CA SER A 26 26.79 8.08 -12.36
C SER A 26 27.19 7.07 -11.28
N ALA A 27 26.95 7.41 -10.02
CA ALA A 27 27.07 6.46 -8.93
C ALA A 27 25.93 5.45 -9.05
N SER A 28 26.24 4.25 -9.54
CA SER A 28 25.30 3.13 -9.54
C SER A 28 25.24 2.56 -8.12
N ALA A 29 24.21 2.94 -7.36
CA ALA A 29 23.86 2.24 -6.14
C ALA A 29 23.30 0.86 -6.51
N GLN A 30 24.13 -0.19 -6.45
CA GLN A 30 23.62 -1.56 -6.50
C GLN A 30 23.12 -1.94 -5.11
N GLY A 31 21.79 -2.06 -4.97
CA GLY A 31 21.18 -2.61 -3.77
C GLY A 31 21.56 -4.08 -3.62
N HIS A 32 22.47 -4.39 -2.69
CA HIS A 32 22.85 -5.76 -2.34
C HIS A 32 21.86 -6.37 -1.34
N GLY A 33 20.57 -6.38 -1.71
CA GLY A 33 19.55 -7.08 -0.94
C GLY A 33 19.62 -8.60 -1.20
N PRO A 34 19.20 -9.44 -0.25
CA PRO A 34 18.97 -10.86 -0.51
C PRO A 34 18.04 -11.02 -1.72
N THR A 35 18.34 -11.96 -2.63
CA THR A 35 17.43 -12.29 -3.73
C THR A 35 16.18 -12.96 -3.16
N PRO A 36 14.96 -12.45 -3.45
CA PRO A 36 13.74 -13.08 -2.98
C PRO A 36 13.59 -14.51 -3.50
N LYS A 37 13.01 -15.40 -2.68
CA LYS A 37 12.50 -16.69 -3.16
C LYS A 37 11.34 -16.44 -4.14
N ARG A 38 11.13 -17.36 -5.08
CA ARG A 38 10.08 -17.28 -6.10
C ARG A 38 9.16 -18.49 -6.08
N GLY A 39 7.94 -18.28 -6.57
CA GLY A 39 6.95 -19.34 -6.73
C GLY A 39 6.30 -19.77 -5.42
N THR A 40 5.60 -20.90 -5.48
CA THR A 40 4.72 -21.39 -4.41
C THR A 40 5.16 -22.73 -3.82
N ASP A 41 6.37 -23.19 -4.15
CA ASP A 41 6.87 -24.47 -3.66
C ASP A 41 6.97 -24.46 -2.13
N GLY A 42 6.33 -25.44 -1.50
CA GLY A 42 6.22 -25.53 -0.04
C GLY A 42 5.23 -24.55 0.59
N LEU A 43 4.52 -23.74 -0.20
CA LEU A 43 3.51 -22.81 0.30
C LEU A 43 2.09 -23.37 0.16
N SER A 44 1.23 -23.03 1.12
CA SER A 44 -0.20 -23.29 1.09
C SER A 44 -0.96 -22.03 0.66
N PRO A 45 -1.91 -22.12 -0.28
CA PRO A 45 -2.72 -20.96 -0.68
C PRO A 45 -3.66 -20.54 0.45
N VAL A 46 -3.88 -19.24 0.56
CA VAL A 46 -4.74 -18.62 1.58
C VAL A 46 -5.64 -17.62 0.87
N ALA A 47 -6.92 -17.94 0.76
CA ALA A 47 -7.87 -17.03 0.12
C ALA A 47 -8.18 -15.88 1.08
N PHE A 48 -7.88 -14.65 0.66
CA PHE A 48 -8.35 -13.45 1.33
C PHE A 48 -9.59 -12.92 0.63
N LYS A 49 -10.67 -12.70 1.38
CA LYS A 49 -11.91 -12.10 0.90
C LYS A 49 -12.55 -11.22 1.97
N ILE A 50 -12.96 -10.03 1.57
CA ILE A 50 -13.82 -9.16 2.37
C ILE A 50 -15.07 -8.83 1.57
N ALA A 51 -16.20 -8.64 2.24
CA ALA A 51 -17.37 -7.99 1.67
C ALA A 51 -17.67 -6.72 2.46
N ASN A 52 -17.94 -5.61 1.77
CA ASN A 52 -18.42 -4.41 2.41
C ASN A 52 -19.93 -4.49 2.60
N THR A 53 -20.37 -4.67 3.84
CA THR A 53 -21.79 -4.75 4.22
C THR A 53 -22.35 -3.40 4.66
N GLY A 54 -21.50 -2.37 4.75
CA GLY A 54 -21.90 -0.99 5.05
C GLY A 54 -22.02 -0.12 3.80
N GLU A 55 -22.42 1.14 4.01
CA GLU A 55 -22.67 2.10 2.94
C GLU A 55 -21.41 2.87 2.51
N ILE A 56 -20.46 3.07 3.43
CA ILE A 56 -19.21 3.79 3.16
C ILE A 56 -18.22 2.87 2.45
N ALA A 57 -17.59 3.37 1.38
CA ALA A 57 -16.56 2.63 0.66
C ALA A 57 -15.33 2.37 1.55
N LEU A 58 -14.81 1.14 1.49
CA LEU A 58 -13.60 0.72 2.19
C LEU A 58 -12.43 0.62 1.20
N SER A 59 -11.21 0.91 1.65
CA SER A 59 -9.96 0.64 0.94
C SER A 59 -9.14 -0.37 1.75
N CYS A 60 -8.66 -1.41 1.07
CA CYS A 60 -7.89 -2.48 1.68
C CYS A 60 -6.47 -2.49 1.12
N SER A 61 -5.50 -2.71 2.01
CA SER A 61 -4.08 -2.64 1.68
C SER A 61 -3.28 -3.69 2.44
N VAL A 62 -2.13 -4.03 1.88
CA VAL A 62 -1.17 -4.96 2.47
C VAL A 62 0.18 -4.27 2.60
N LYS A 63 0.84 -4.44 3.74
CA LYS A 63 2.20 -3.95 3.98
C LYS A 63 3.17 -5.07 3.64
N LEU A 64 4.02 -4.85 2.64
CA LEU A 64 4.98 -5.87 2.15
C LEU A 64 6.42 -5.59 2.61
N ALA A 65 6.70 -4.36 3.04
CA ALA A 65 7.96 -3.97 3.65
C ALA A 65 7.71 -2.81 4.61
N HIS A 66 8.68 -2.53 5.49
CA HIS A 66 8.56 -1.51 6.52
C HIS A 66 8.17 -0.11 5.99
N TRP A 67 8.48 0.17 4.71
CA TRP A 67 8.24 1.44 4.02
C TRP A 67 7.28 1.33 2.82
N TYR A 68 6.79 0.13 2.48
CA TYR A 68 5.97 -0.09 1.28
C TYR A 68 4.68 -0.85 1.59
N SER A 69 3.58 -0.29 1.08
CA SER A 69 2.26 -0.91 1.10
C SER A 69 1.69 -0.95 -0.30
N LEU A 70 0.98 -2.02 -0.62
CA LEU A 70 0.25 -2.20 -1.86
C LEU A 70 -1.25 -2.09 -1.58
N GLU A 71 -1.95 -1.29 -2.37
CA GLU A 71 -3.41 -1.23 -2.35
C GLU A 71 -3.97 -2.50 -3.03
N LEU A 72 -4.82 -3.22 -2.32
CA LEU A 72 -5.52 -4.40 -2.84
C LEU A 72 -6.80 -4.03 -3.60
N GLY A 73 -7.35 -2.85 -3.28
CA GLY A 73 -8.47 -2.25 -3.98
C GLY A 73 -9.46 -1.56 -3.03
N GLN A 74 -10.57 -1.11 -3.62
CA GLN A 74 -11.66 -0.48 -2.88
C GLN A 74 -12.97 -1.26 -3.02
N ALA A 75 -13.67 -1.43 -1.92
CA ALA A 75 -14.97 -2.07 -1.84
C ALA A 75 -16.04 -1.01 -1.59
N ALA A 76 -16.80 -0.65 -2.62
CA ALA A 76 -18.06 0.09 -2.44
C ALA A 76 -19.09 -0.78 -1.70
N HIS A 77 -20.24 -0.20 -1.32
CA HIS A 77 -21.34 -0.94 -0.69
C HIS A 77 -21.72 -2.19 -1.52
N GLY A 78 -21.74 -3.35 -0.86
CA GLY A 78 -22.14 -4.63 -1.44
C GLY A 78 -21.04 -5.29 -2.28
N VAL A 79 -19.90 -4.61 -2.48
CA VAL A 79 -18.77 -5.13 -3.25
C VAL A 79 -17.90 -6.01 -2.36
N SER A 80 -17.41 -7.11 -2.95
CA SER A 80 -16.36 -7.94 -2.34
C SER A 80 -15.02 -7.70 -3.02
N LEU A 81 -13.95 -7.68 -2.22
CA LEU A 81 -12.57 -7.75 -2.72
C LEU A 81 -11.99 -9.13 -2.43
N SER A 82 -11.03 -9.54 -3.25
CA SER A 82 -10.33 -10.81 -3.07
C SER A 82 -8.88 -10.70 -3.49
N ALA A 83 -8.01 -11.39 -2.76
CA ALA A 83 -6.60 -11.54 -3.09
C ALA A 83 -6.14 -12.96 -2.72
N MET A 84 -5.03 -13.39 -3.31
CA MET A 84 -4.39 -14.64 -2.93
C MET A 84 -3.15 -14.34 -2.09
N LEU A 85 -3.11 -14.95 -0.91
CA LEU A 85 -1.93 -15.00 -0.05
C LEU A 85 -1.38 -16.43 -0.05
N TRP A 86 -0.17 -16.58 0.46
CA TRP A 86 0.53 -17.85 0.55
C TRP A 86 1.18 -18.01 1.92
N SER A 87 0.83 -19.07 2.64
CA SER A 87 1.41 -19.38 3.94
C SER A 87 2.54 -20.40 3.80
N ASN A 88 3.66 -20.16 4.46
CA ASN A 88 4.67 -21.18 4.71
C ASN A 88 4.40 -21.83 6.08
N PRO A 89 3.85 -23.06 6.14
CA PRO A 89 3.57 -23.72 7.41
C PRO A 89 4.83 -24.12 8.17
N GLU A 90 5.99 -24.23 7.52
CA GLU A 90 7.25 -24.55 8.20
C GLU A 90 7.71 -23.39 9.09
N THR A 91 7.66 -22.16 8.57
CA THR A 91 8.18 -20.96 9.25
C THR A 91 7.10 -20.09 9.87
N GLY A 92 5.84 -20.23 9.46
CA GLY A 92 4.73 -19.34 9.83
C GLY A 92 4.71 -18.04 9.01
N GLU A 93 5.55 -17.89 7.98
CA GLU A 93 5.53 -16.69 7.14
C GLU A 93 4.31 -16.66 6.22
N VAL A 94 3.88 -15.44 5.88
CA VAL A 94 2.79 -15.20 4.93
C VAL A 94 3.31 -14.29 3.83
N PHE A 95 3.01 -14.63 2.60
CA PHE A 95 3.49 -13.94 1.41
C PHE A 95 2.34 -13.51 0.51
N MET A 96 2.59 -12.44 -0.22
CA MET A 96 1.91 -12.14 -1.48
C MET A 96 2.93 -12.27 -2.59
N LEU A 97 2.55 -12.83 -3.74
CA LEU A 97 3.44 -12.87 -4.88
C LEU A 97 3.31 -11.59 -5.70
N ASN A 98 4.45 -11.01 -6.10
CA ASN A 98 4.44 -9.94 -7.10
C ASN A 98 4.18 -10.51 -8.51
N PRO A 99 4.01 -9.68 -9.56
CA PRO A 99 3.72 -10.17 -10.91
C PRO A 99 4.79 -11.09 -11.53
N ILE A 100 6.03 -11.03 -11.05
CA ILE A 100 7.12 -11.91 -11.51
C ILE A 100 7.34 -13.13 -10.59
N GLY A 101 6.47 -13.30 -9.59
CA GLY A 101 6.43 -14.46 -8.70
C GLY A 101 7.37 -14.38 -7.50
N ASP A 102 7.96 -13.22 -7.18
CA ASP A 102 8.74 -13.07 -5.94
C ASP A 102 7.83 -13.14 -4.72
N GLN A 103 8.28 -13.88 -3.71
CA GLN A 103 7.64 -13.96 -2.40
C GLN A 103 7.86 -12.66 -1.63
N MET A 104 6.82 -11.83 -1.54
CA MET A 104 6.83 -10.58 -0.77
C MET A 104 6.23 -10.84 0.62
N PRO A 105 7.02 -10.77 1.71
CA PRO A 105 6.51 -11.03 3.05
C PRO A 105 5.42 -10.02 3.43
N VAL A 106 4.27 -10.51 3.86
CA VAL A 106 3.16 -9.66 4.31
C VAL A 106 3.39 -9.30 5.77
N GLU A 107 3.72 -8.05 6.08
CA GLU A 107 3.83 -7.58 7.47
C GLU A 107 2.44 -7.37 8.09
N ARG A 108 1.52 -6.78 7.33
CA ARG A 108 0.16 -6.42 7.79
C ARG A 108 -0.83 -6.47 6.64
N LEU A 109 -2.09 -6.70 6.98
CA LEU A 109 -3.23 -6.63 6.07
C LEU A 109 -4.33 -5.87 6.78
N TRP A 110 -4.93 -4.88 6.11
CA TRP A 110 -6.01 -4.08 6.71
C TRP A 110 -7.04 -3.64 5.68
N CYS A 111 -8.22 -3.29 6.18
CA CYS A 111 -9.19 -2.47 5.48
C CYS A 111 -9.59 -1.29 6.37
N GLY A 112 -9.87 -0.15 5.77
CA GLY A 112 -10.43 1.01 6.47
C GLY A 112 -11.29 1.85 5.53
N VAL A 113 -11.89 2.93 6.04
CA VAL A 113 -12.64 3.89 5.23
C VAL A 113 -11.77 4.43 4.10
N SER A 114 -12.29 4.47 2.87
CA SER A 114 -11.53 4.96 1.72
C SER A 114 -11.05 6.41 1.96
N GLY A 115 -9.79 6.69 1.62
CA GLY A 115 -9.12 7.97 1.92
C GLY A 115 -8.63 8.13 3.36
N ARG A 116 -9.05 7.27 4.30
CA ARG A 116 -8.65 7.27 5.73
C ARG A 116 -8.30 5.87 6.23
N SER A 117 -7.91 4.98 5.32
CA SER A 117 -7.90 3.54 5.59
C SER A 117 -6.90 3.14 6.65
N TRP A 118 -5.83 3.92 6.85
CA TRP A 118 -4.89 3.71 7.94
C TRP A 118 -5.49 4.10 9.29
N ASP A 119 -6.06 5.29 9.42
CA ASP A 119 -6.51 5.82 10.71
C ASP A 119 -7.74 5.07 11.23
N THR A 120 -8.61 4.60 10.34
CA THR A 120 -9.84 3.88 10.71
C THR A 120 -9.70 2.36 10.55
N ARG A 121 -8.48 1.83 10.48
CA ARG A 121 -8.26 0.45 10.03
C ARG A 121 -8.84 -0.61 10.97
N PHE A 122 -9.36 -1.67 10.37
CA PHE A 122 -9.36 -3.01 10.96
C PHE A 122 -8.13 -3.74 10.44
N GLU A 123 -7.22 -4.16 11.34
CA GLU A 123 -6.07 -5.00 10.98
C GLU A 123 -6.45 -6.47 11.07
N MET A 124 -6.31 -7.20 9.96
CA MET A 124 -6.72 -8.60 9.87
C MET A 124 -5.77 -9.45 10.70
N PRO A 125 -6.28 -10.35 11.54
CA PRO A 125 -5.43 -11.26 12.29
C PRO A 125 -4.76 -12.26 11.34
N LEU A 126 -3.43 -12.33 11.39
CA LEU A 126 -2.62 -13.37 10.76
C LEU A 126 -2.10 -14.29 11.88
N LEU A 127 -2.27 -15.61 11.74
CA LEU A 127 -1.84 -16.60 12.73
C LEU A 127 -0.32 -16.64 12.91
N ARG A 128 0.42 -16.61 11.80
CA ARG A 128 1.89 -16.58 11.66
C ARG A 128 2.62 -17.53 12.59
N THR A 129 2.14 -18.77 12.67
CA THR A 129 2.65 -19.77 13.62
C THR A 129 3.29 -20.92 12.86
N ALA A 130 4.57 -21.20 13.15
CA ALA A 130 5.28 -22.36 12.61
C ALA A 130 4.57 -23.68 12.97
N GLY A 131 4.58 -24.62 12.04
CA GLY A 131 3.84 -25.88 12.09
C GLY A 131 2.37 -25.79 11.68
N ARG A 132 1.86 -24.60 11.33
CA ARG A 132 0.45 -24.40 10.94
C ARG A 132 0.34 -23.47 9.74
N ALA A 133 -0.45 -23.86 8.74
CA ALA A 133 -0.85 -22.96 7.67
C ALA A 133 -1.84 -21.92 8.19
N GLU A 134 -1.78 -20.70 7.64
CA GLU A 134 -2.86 -19.73 7.79
C GLU A 134 -4.19 -20.31 7.27
N PRO A 135 -5.31 -20.09 7.96
CA PRO A 135 -6.62 -20.37 7.40
C PRO A 135 -6.99 -19.32 6.34
N ASP A 136 -7.98 -19.64 5.50
CA ASP A 136 -8.64 -18.65 4.66
C ASP A 136 -9.13 -17.45 5.51
N LEU A 137 -8.94 -16.25 4.98
CA LEU A 137 -9.27 -14.99 5.64
C LEU A 137 -10.53 -14.41 5.02
N ARG A 138 -11.69 -14.64 5.64
CA ARG A 138 -12.99 -14.24 5.10
C ARG A 138 -13.73 -13.35 6.09
N PHE A 139 -14.04 -12.13 5.69
CA PHE A 139 -14.68 -11.14 6.56
C PHE A 139 -15.90 -10.47 5.93
N ASP A 140 -16.85 -10.09 6.77
CA ASP A 140 -17.82 -9.03 6.50
C ASP A 140 -17.38 -7.77 7.24
N CYS A 141 -17.27 -6.66 6.52
CA CYS A 141 -16.72 -5.42 7.04
C CYS A 141 -17.65 -4.24 6.80
N ALA A 142 -17.69 -3.30 7.73
CA ALA A 142 -18.38 -2.02 7.58
C ALA A 142 -17.65 -0.90 8.33
N ALA A 143 -17.86 0.34 7.90
CA ALA A 143 -17.48 1.50 8.69
C ALA A 143 -18.34 1.59 9.97
N ASP A 144 -17.76 2.12 11.04
CA ASP A 144 -18.40 2.30 12.34
C ASP A 144 -18.36 3.78 12.78
N PRO A 145 -19.46 4.34 13.30
CA PRO A 145 -20.77 3.70 13.47
C PRO A 145 -21.49 3.44 12.13
N LEU A 146 -22.36 2.44 12.11
CA LEU A 146 -23.21 2.16 10.95
C LEU A 146 -24.10 3.39 10.63
N GLY A 147 -24.21 3.75 9.36
CA GLY A 147 -24.97 4.91 8.89
C GLY A 147 -24.25 6.26 9.05
N ALA A 148 -22.98 6.26 9.47
CA ALA A 148 -22.14 7.46 9.44
C ALA A 148 -21.93 7.96 8.00
N VAL A 149 -21.63 9.24 7.85
CA VAL A 149 -20.95 9.75 6.65
C VAL A 149 -19.44 9.46 6.73
N PRO A 150 -18.70 9.43 5.60
CA PRO A 150 -17.28 9.02 5.59
C PRO A 150 -16.36 9.75 6.58
N GLU A 151 -16.64 11.04 6.85
CA GLU A 151 -15.86 11.86 7.77
C GLU A 151 -16.14 11.53 9.25
N GLU A 152 -17.33 11.03 9.56
CA GLU A 152 -17.76 10.69 10.92
C GLU A 152 -17.38 9.28 11.34
N ALA A 153 -17.13 8.39 10.37
CA ALA A 153 -16.67 7.04 10.64
C ALA A 153 -15.35 7.07 11.43
N SER A 154 -15.37 6.50 12.63
CA SER A 154 -14.22 6.43 13.52
C SER A 154 -13.38 5.18 13.31
N ALA A 155 -13.99 4.09 12.82
CA ALA A 155 -13.33 2.81 12.65
C ALA A 155 -13.93 2.02 11.50
N THR A 156 -13.30 0.88 11.22
CA THR A 156 -13.85 -0.20 10.42
C THR A 156 -13.91 -1.42 11.31
N LEU A 157 -15.03 -2.13 11.27
CA LEU A 157 -15.23 -3.36 12.02
C LEU A 157 -15.41 -4.50 11.02
N CYS A 158 -14.72 -5.60 11.26
CA CYS A 158 -14.82 -6.79 10.44
C CYS A 158 -15.09 -8.03 11.30
N THR A 159 -16.03 -8.85 10.87
CA THR A 159 -16.38 -10.12 11.52
C THR A 159 -15.97 -11.28 10.61
N ALA A 160 -15.24 -12.24 11.16
CA ALA A 160 -14.86 -13.45 10.42
C ALA A 160 -16.10 -14.31 10.09
N ARG A 161 -16.06 -14.99 8.95
CA ARG A 161 -17.08 -15.93 8.47
C ARG A 161 -16.60 -17.37 8.45
#